data_AF-A0A3D5VJJ7-F1
#
_entry.id   AF-A0A3D5VJJ7-F1
#
_cell.length_a   1.000
_cell.length_b   1.000
_cell.length_c   1.000
_cell.angle_alpha   90.00
_cell.angle_beta   90.00
_cell.angle_gamma   90.00
#
_symmetry.space_group_name_H-M   'P 1'
#
loop_
_entity.id
_entity.type
_entity.pdbx_description
1 polymer ?
#
loop_
_entity_poly.entity_id
_entity_poly.type
_entity_poly.pdbx_seq_one_letter_code
_entity_poly.pdbx_strand_id
1 'polypeptide(L)' 'AYAENAVENGAAVHLNTAALGFAMEQGRIIGVRTNQGLIRAGAVVNAAGVWADKIAAYADDRFFTIHGRKGTIAIIDKA' A
#
# COMPACT_ATOMS: atom_id res chain seq x y z
N ALA A 1 -7.74 -16.90 1.80
CA ALA A 1 -8.07 -16.88 3.24
C ALA A 1 -8.25 -15.46 3.79
N TYR A 2 -7.20 -14.68 4.09
CA TYR A 2 -7.39 -13.38 4.79
C TYR A 2 -8.15 -12.31 4.01
N ALA A 3 -7.86 -12.13 2.71
CA ALA A 3 -8.55 -11.14 1.89
C ALA A 3 -10.05 -11.48 1.73
N GLU A 4 -10.36 -12.76 1.48
CA GLU A 4 -11.74 -13.25 1.36
C GLU A 4 -12.51 -13.06 2.68
N ASN A 5 -11.91 -13.42 3.82
CA ASN A 5 -12.53 -13.22 5.13
C ASN A 5 -12.76 -11.74 5.45
N ALA A 6 -11.84 -10.85 5.05
CA ALA A 6 -12.05 -9.42 5.21
C ALA A 6 -13.26 -8.93 4.37
N VAL A 7 -13.41 -9.45 3.14
CA VAL A 7 -14.56 -9.12 2.29
C VAL A 7 -15.88 -9.64 2.89
N GLU A 8 -15.89 -10.85 3.44
CA GLU A 8 -17.05 -11.39 4.18
C GLU A 8 -17.45 -10.51 5.36
N ASN A 9 -16.47 -9.85 5.99
CA ASN A 9 -16.69 -8.88 7.08
C ASN A 9 -16.93 -7.44 6.59
N GLY A 10 -17.14 -7.22 5.29
CA GLY A 10 -17.54 -5.93 4.71
C GLY A 10 -16.41 -5.05 4.20
N ALA A 11 -15.17 -5.53 4.16
CA ALA A 11 -14.08 -4.80 3.51
C ALA A 11 -14.23 -4.85 1.97
N ALA A 12 -13.77 -3.79 1.29
CA ALA A 12 -13.62 -3.80 -0.16
C ALA A 12 -12.15 -4.05 -0.52
N VAL A 13 -11.90 -5.02 -1.41
CA VAL A 13 -10.57 -5.32 -1.95
C VAL A 13 -10.50 -4.87 -3.40
N HIS A 14 -9.60 -3.94 -3.69
CA HIS A 14 -9.38 -3.41 -5.03
C HIS A 14 -8.02 -3.89 -5.56
N LEU A 15 -8.04 -4.87 -6.46
CA LEU A 15 -6.84 -5.32 -7.18
C LEU A 15 -6.64 -4.49 -8.45
N ASN A 16 -5.40 -4.45 -8.95
CA ASN A 16 -5.02 -3.61 -10.11
C ASN A 16 -5.32 -2.10 -9.91
N THR A 17 -5.46 -1.67 -8.65
CA THR A 17 -5.73 -0.30 -8.23
C THR A 17 -4.49 0.25 -7.52
N ALA A 18 -3.57 0.81 -8.29
CA ALA A 18 -2.32 1.35 -7.76
C ALA A 18 -2.57 2.70 -7.07
N ALA A 19 -2.02 2.90 -5.88
CA ALA A 19 -1.95 4.22 -5.24
C ALA A 19 -0.87 5.06 -5.93
N LEU A 20 -1.29 6.18 -6.53
CA LEU A 20 -0.44 7.07 -7.33
C LEU A 20 -0.17 8.42 -6.63
N GLY A 21 -0.82 8.66 -5.49
CA GLY A 21 -0.67 9.88 -4.72
C GLY A 21 -1.77 10.04 -3.67
N PHE A 22 -1.69 11.09 -2.86
CA PHE A 22 -2.75 11.48 -1.93
C PHE A 22 -3.46 12.75 -2.39
N ALA A 23 -4.75 12.82 -2.11
CA ALA A 23 -5.46 14.09 -2.02
C ALA A 23 -5.28 14.61 -0.59
N MET A 24 -4.85 15.87 -0.48
CA MET A 24 -4.49 16.51 0.79
C MET A 24 -5.28 17.80 0.94
N GLU A 25 -5.80 18.06 2.14
CA GLU A 25 -6.38 19.35 2.54
C GLU A 25 -5.84 19.72 3.92
N GLN A 26 -5.30 20.93 4.08
CA GLN A 26 -4.79 21.45 5.36
C GLN A 26 -3.81 20.49 6.08
N GLY A 27 -2.94 19.83 5.30
CA GLY A 27 -1.96 18.86 5.83
C GLY A 27 -2.53 17.48 6.18
N ARG A 28 -3.82 17.23 5.94
CA ARG A 28 -4.48 15.94 6.17
C ARG A 28 -4.75 15.21 4.87
N ILE A 29 -4.48 13.90 4.86
CA ILE A 29 -4.93 13.01 3.78
C ILE A 29 -6.46 12.88 3.82
N ILE A 30 -7.11 13.18 2.70
CA ILE A 30 -8.57 13.04 2.53
C ILE A 30 -8.94 11.98 1.50
N GLY A 31 -7.94 11.39 0.84
CA GLY A 31 -8.15 10.31 -0.13
C GLY A 31 -6.87 9.86 -0.83
N VAL A 32 -6.98 8.73 -1.51
CA VAL A 32 -5.91 8.10 -2.30
C VAL A 32 -6.26 8.23 -3.77
N ARG A 33 -5.38 8.88 -4.54
CA ARG A 33 -5.48 8.93 -6.00
C ARG A 33 -4.99 7.61 -6.56
N THR A 34 -5.78 7.00 -7.44
CA THR A 34 -5.44 5.71 -8.05
C THR A 34 -5.58 5.76 -9.57
N ASN A 35 -5.09 4.75 -10.27
CA ASN A 35 -5.34 4.56 -11.71
C ASN A 35 -6.82 4.27 -12.05
N GLN A 36 -7.67 4.06 -11.04
CA GLN A 36 -9.12 3.83 -11.18
C GLN A 36 -9.95 4.99 -10.60
N GLY A 37 -9.32 6.14 -10.33
CA GLY A 37 -9.97 7.32 -9.75
C GLY A 37 -9.58 7.60 -8.30
N LEU A 38 -10.29 8.53 -7.67
CA LEU A 38 -10.05 8.94 -6.28
C LEU A 38 -10.88 8.10 -5.31
N ILE A 39 -10.22 7.50 -4.33
CA ILE A 39 -10.88 6.85 -3.18
C ILE A 39 -10.80 7.79 -1.99
N ARG A 40 -11.94 8.27 -1.48
CA ARG A 40 -11.99 9.11 -0.27
C ARG A 40 -11.73 8.26 0.96
N ALA A 41 -10.92 8.78 1.88
CA ALA A 41 -10.55 8.06 3.09
C ALA A 41 -10.36 9.04 4.26
N GLY A 42 -10.88 8.69 5.44
CA GLY A 42 -10.68 9.47 6.66
C GLY A 42 -9.32 9.21 7.34
N ALA A 43 -8.72 8.05 7.05
CA ALA A 43 -7.40 7.63 7.48
C ALA A 43 -6.79 6.71 6.42
N VAL A 44 -5.46 6.67 6.35
CA VAL A 44 -4.69 5.80 5.44
C VAL A 44 -3.62 5.08 6.25
N VAL A 45 -3.54 3.75 6.09
CA VAL A 45 -2.48 2.93 6.68
C VAL A 45 -1.54 2.49 5.55
N ASN A 46 -0.26 2.86 5.66
CA ASN A 46 0.74 2.49 4.66
C ASN A 46 1.25 1.07 4.92
N ALA A 47 0.79 0.11 4.10
CA ALA A 47 1.22 -1.29 4.13
C ALA A 47 1.91 -1.71 2.81
N ALA A 48 2.59 -0.77 2.12
CA ALA A 48 3.11 -0.99 0.76
C ALA A 48 4.46 -1.75 0.69
N GLY A 49 4.89 -2.37 1.78
CA GLY A 49 6.11 -3.18 1.84
C GLY A 49 7.34 -2.41 1.35
N VAL A 50 8.05 -2.95 0.35
CA VAL A 50 9.26 -2.33 -0.22
C VAL A 50 9.03 -0.98 -0.92
N TRP A 51 7.77 -0.57 -1.10
CA TRP A 51 7.37 0.73 -1.66
C TRP A 51 6.90 1.72 -0.59
N ALA A 52 6.97 1.37 0.70
CA ALA A 52 6.38 2.19 1.76
C ALA A 52 7.00 3.59 1.87
N ASP A 53 8.29 3.74 1.58
CA ASP A 53 8.96 5.06 1.54
C ASP A 53 8.41 5.97 0.43
N LYS A 54 8.15 5.40 -0.76
CA LYS A 54 7.53 6.12 -1.88
C LYS A 54 6.09 6.53 -1.58
N ILE A 55 5.32 5.67 -0.91
CA ILE A 55 3.96 6.00 -0.47
C ILE A 55 3.98 7.08 0.61
N ALA A 56 4.90 7.02 1.58
CA ALA A 56 5.05 8.07 2.60
C ALA A 56 5.40 9.42 1.97
N ALA A 57 6.25 9.43 0.94
CA ALA A 57 6.62 10.65 0.22
C ALA A 57 5.43 11.33 -0.48
N TYR A 58 4.33 10.64 -0.78
CA TYR A 58 3.09 11.26 -1.28
C TYR A 58 2.39 12.15 -0.26
N ALA A 59 2.65 11.93 1.03
CA ALA A 59 2.22 12.79 2.14
C ALA A 59 3.31 13.79 2.56
N ASP A 60 4.35 13.95 1.74
CA ASP A 60 5.57 14.71 2.06
C ASP A 60 6.33 14.19 3.30
N ASP A 61 6.07 12.92 3.66
CA ASP A 61 6.79 12.24 4.72
C ASP A 61 7.96 11.46 4.15
N ARG A 62 9.18 11.95 4.40
CA ARG A 62 10.44 11.38 3.93
C ARG A 62 11.38 11.03 5.08
N PHE A 63 10.83 10.69 6.25
CA PHE A 63 11.66 10.40 7.42
C PHE A 63 12.52 9.11 7.27
N PHE A 64 12.16 8.23 6.33
CA PHE A 64 12.86 6.97 6.07
C PHE A 64 12.95 6.65 4.57
N THR A 65 13.84 5.73 4.23
CA THR A 65 14.02 5.17 2.88
C THR A 65 14.10 3.66 2.94
N ILE A 66 13.55 2.96 1.95
CA ILE A 66 13.60 1.50 1.84
C ILE A 66 14.42 1.09 0.62
N HIS A 67 15.41 0.24 0.85
CA HIS A 67 16.24 -0.35 -0.19
C HIS A 67 15.91 -1.84 -0.28
N GLY A 68 15.11 -2.23 -1.28
CA GLY A 68 14.75 -3.62 -1.52
C GLY A 68 15.99 -4.50 -1.69
N ARG A 69 16.03 -5.64 -1.00
CA ARG A 69 17.12 -6.62 -1.11
C ARG A 69 16.61 -7.89 -1.76
N LYS A 70 17.45 -8.46 -2.62
CA LYS A 70 17.17 -9.75 -3.25
C LYS A 70 17.47 -10.87 -2.24
N GLY A 71 16.44 -11.61 -1.85
CA GLY A 71 16.58 -12.89 -1.14
C GLY A 71 16.61 -14.06 -2.12
N THR A 72 17.19 -15.18 -1.73
CA THR A 72 17.13 -16.43 -2.50
C THR A 72 16.87 -17.58 -1.54
N ILE A 73 15.91 -18.44 -1.90
CA ILE A 73 15.60 -19.70 -1.20
C ILE A 73 15.86 -20.83 -2.19
N ALA A 74 16.55 -21.86 -1.74
CA ALA A 74 16.74 -23.11 -2.48
C ALA A 74 15.97 -24.22 -1.76
N ILE A 75 15.17 -24.97 -2.51
CA ILE A 75 14.48 -26.18 -2.05
C ILE A 75 15.15 -27.34 -2.78
N ILE A 76 15.64 -28.31 -2.02
CA ILE A 76 16.41 -29.45 -2.52
C ILE A 76 15.65 -30.72 -2.14
N ASP A 77 15.66 -31.72 -3.03
CA ASP A 77 15.04 -33.01 -2.76
C ASP A 77 15.85 -33.80 -1.72
N LYS A 78 15.20 -34.81 -1.14
CA LYS A 78 15.87 -35.77 -0.27
C LYS A 78 16.81 -36.63 -1.11
N ALA A 79 18.05 -36.80 -0.65
CA ALA A 79 19.04 -37.68 -1.27
C ALA A 79 18.59 -39.15 -1.28
#